data_AF-A0A5P0ZQR1-F1
#
_entry.id   AF-A0A5P0ZQR1-F1
#
_cell.length_a   1.000
_cell.length_b   1.000
_cell.length_c   1.000
_cell.angle_alpha   90.00
_cell.angle_beta   90.00
_cell.angle_gamma   90.00
#
_symmetry.space_group_name_H-M   'P 1'
#
loop_
_entity.id
_entity.type
_entity.pdbx_description
1 polymer ?
#
loop_
_entity_poly.entity_id
_entity_poly.type
_entity_poly.pdbx_seq_one_letter_code
_entity_poly.pdbx_strand_id
1 'polypeptide(L)'
;MYFSPSFLQNSLYIVAAILIILMLGVIIYKVSHKIKLWDKTMTLASIVLLNTLYSILGGFFNLPYELSSIITGGLSLVALGYIVVIIWDFYKQRKSVNNK
;
A
#
# COMPACT_ATOMS: atom_id res chain seq x y z
N MET A 1 -5.18 8.73 22.66
CA MET A 1 -4.13 9.77 22.58
C MET A 1 -3.92 10.08 21.12
N TYR A 2 -4.21 11.31 20.66
CA TYR A 2 -3.87 11.71 19.30
C TYR A 2 -2.38 12.05 19.26
N PHE A 3 -1.66 11.44 18.33
CA PHE A 3 -0.25 11.77 18.08
C PHE A 3 -0.14 13.25 17.71
N SER A 4 0.98 13.89 18.08
CA SER A 4 1.20 15.29 17.68
C SER A 4 1.24 15.37 16.13
N PRO A 5 0.72 16.46 15.54
CA PRO A 5 0.77 16.66 14.09
C PRO A 5 2.19 16.55 13.52
N SER A 6 3.18 17.04 14.28
CA SER A 6 4.61 16.94 13.96
C SER A 6 5.12 15.49 13.91
N PHE A 7 4.68 14.63 14.85
CA PHE A 7 5.04 13.23 14.86
C PHE A 7 4.44 12.49 13.66
N LEU A 8 3.18 12.79 13.33
CA LEU A 8 2.49 12.19 12.20
C LEU A 8 3.19 12.53 10.87
N GLN A 9 3.56 13.80 10.71
CA GLN A 9 4.24 14.27 9.51
C GLN A 9 5.64 13.65 9.36
N ASN A 10 6.41 13.58 10.46
CA ASN A 10 7.73 12.94 10.46
C ASN A 10 7.63 11.44 10.12
N SER A 11 6.64 10.74 10.66
CA SER A 11 6.39 9.33 10.33
C SER A 11 6.05 9.14 8.85
N LEU A 12 5.20 10.02 8.28
CA LEU A 12 4.86 9.98 6.85
C LEU A 12 6.09 10.16 5.95
N TYR A 13 7.02 11.05 6.32
CA TYR A 13 8.27 11.22 5.58
C TYR A 13 9.14 9.96 5.58
N ILE A 14 9.30 9.33 6.74
CA ILE A 14 10.07 8.09 6.87
C ILE A 14 9.43 6.98 6.03
N VAL A 15 8.10 6.84 6.12
CA VAL A 15 7.34 5.85 5.34
C VAL A 15 7.51 6.10 3.84
N ALA A 16 7.40 7.35 3.38
CA ALA A 16 7.61 7.71 1.99
C ALA A 16 9.02 7.36 1.50
N ALA A 17 10.05 7.66 2.29
CA ALA A 17 11.44 7.34 1.96
C ALA A 17 11.66 5.82 1.80
N ILE A 18 11.14 5.02 2.73
CA ILE A 18 11.23 3.55 2.67
C ILE A 18 10.50 3.01 1.44
N LEU A 19 9.30 3.53 1.15
CA LEU A 19 8.51 3.15 -0.02
C LEU A 19 9.26 3.41 -1.34
N ILE A 20 9.89 4.58 -1.46
CA ILE A 20 10.67 4.93 -2.66
C ILE A 20 11.85 3.98 -2.83
N ILE A 21 12.61 3.71 -1.77
CA ILE A 21 13.76 2.78 -1.82
C ILE A 21 13.31 1.38 -2.23
N LEU A 22 12.23 0.88 -1.63
CA LEU A 22 11.67 -0.44 -1.96
C LEU A 22 11.18 -0.50 -3.40
N MET A 23 10.47 0.52 -3.88
CA MET A 23 10.02 0.57 -5.27
C MET A 23 11.20 0.57 -6.24
N LEU A 24 12.25 1.35 -5.97
CA LEU A 24 13.47 1.35 -6.79
C LEU A 24 14.13 -0.03 -6.82
N GLY A 25 14.27 -0.69 -5.67
CA GLY A 25 14.80 -2.05 -5.59
C GLY A 25 13.99 -3.05 -6.41
N VAL A 26 12.66 -2.99 -6.33
CA VAL A 26 11.76 -3.85 -7.11
C VAL A 26 11.85 -3.56 -8.61
N ILE A 27 11.96 -2.28 -9.00
CA ILE A 27 12.16 -1.89 -10.41
C ILE A 27 13.47 -2.49 -10.92
N ILE A 28 14.58 -2.28 -10.21
CA ILE A 28 15.90 -2.79 -10.59
C ILE A 28 15.86 -4.32 -10.72
N TYR A 29 15.26 -5.01 -9.76
CA TYR A 29 15.08 -6.46 -9.80
C TYR A 29 14.30 -6.90 -11.04
N LYS A 30 13.16 -6.27 -11.33
CA LYS A 30 12.31 -6.60 -12.48
C LYS A 30 12.99 -6.31 -13.81
N VAL A 31 13.71 -5.19 -13.92
CA VAL A 31 14.52 -4.86 -15.11
C VAL A 31 15.57 -5.94 -15.34
N SER A 32 16.32 -6.33 -14.30
CA SER A 32 17.38 -7.33 -14.39
C SER A 32 16.86 -8.71 -14.84
N HIS A 33 15.68 -9.09 -14.37
CA HIS A 33 15.06 -10.38 -14.70
C HIS A 33 14.16 -10.34 -15.94
N LYS A 34 14.10 -9.20 -16.66
CA LYS A 34 13.20 -8.97 -17.82
C LYS A 34 11.72 -9.27 -17.52
N ILE A 35 11.30 -9.01 -16.29
CA ILE A 35 9.92 -9.18 -15.84
C ILE A 35 9.16 -7.89 -16.16
N LYS A 36 7.85 -8.01 -16.42
CA LYS A 36 6.97 -6.86 -16.62
C LYS A 36 7.09 -5.86 -15.45
N LEU A 37 7.50 -4.63 -15.75
CA LEU A 37 7.70 -3.57 -14.75
C LEU A 37 6.40 -3.18 -14.06
N TRP A 38 5.32 -3.10 -14.84
CA TRP A 38 4.02 -2.65 -14.39
C TRP A 38 3.07 -3.82 -14.13
N ASP A 39 2.91 -4.19 -12.87
CA ASP A 39 1.96 -5.19 -12.39
C ASP A 39 0.99 -4.58 -11.34
N LYS A 40 0.07 -5.40 -10.84
CA LYS A 40 -0.90 -4.99 -9.82
C LYS A 40 -0.19 -4.49 -8.55
N THR A 41 0.91 -5.13 -8.17
CA THR A 41 1.73 -4.78 -7.00
C THR A 41 2.37 -3.40 -7.17
N MET A 42 2.93 -3.10 -8.34
CA MET A 42 3.51 -1.79 -8.66
C MET A 42 2.46 -0.69 -8.71
N THR A 43 1.26 -1.02 -9.21
CA THR A 43 0.12 -0.10 -9.22
C THR A 43 -0.31 0.24 -7.79
N LEU A 44 -0.45 -0.77 -6.93
CA LEU A 44 -0.81 -0.59 -5.53
C LEU A 44 0.25 0.25 -4.79
N ALA A 45 1.53 -0.09 -4.94
CA ALA A 45 2.64 0.65 -4.33
C ALA A 45 2.67 2.12 -4.79
N SER A 46 2.41 2.38 -6.08
CA SER A 46 2.33 3.74 -6.62
C SER A 46 1.15 4.52 -6.04
N ILE A 47 -0.03 3.90 -5.90
CA ILE A 47 -1.21 4.53 -5.27
C ILE A 47 -0.93 4.88 -3.81
N VAL A 48 -0.29 3.96 -3.06
CA VAL A 48 0.09 4.19 -1.66
C VAL A 48 1.11 5.33 -1.55
N LEU A 49 2.11 5.37 -2.44
CA LEU A 49 3.08 6.46 -2.47
C LEU A 49 2.41 7.80 -2.78
N LEU A 50 1.52 7.86 -3.78
CA LEU A 50 0.75 9.07 -4.11
C LEU A 50 -0.11 9.54 -2.93
N ASN A 51 -0.78 8.63 -2.22
CA ASN A 51 -1.56 8.98 -1.03
C ASN A 51 -0.67 9.51 0.11
N THR A 52 0.50 8.92 0.28
CA THR A 52 1.48 9.34 1.30
C THR A 52 2.01 10.74 0.97
N LEU A 53 2.36 11.00 -0.30
CA LEU A 53 2.77 12.32 -0.78
C LEU A 53 1.64 13.35 -0.65
N TYR A 54 0.39 12.98 -0.97
CA TYR A 54 -0.78 13.85 -0.80
C TYR A 54 -1.00 14.20 0.68
N SER A 55 -0.83 13.24 1.58
CA SER A 55 -0.95 13.46 3.03
C SER A 55 0.17 14.36 3.57
N ILE A 56 1.40 14.21 3.05
CA ILE A 56 2.52 15.10 3.36
C ILE A 56 2.20 16.52 2.89
N LEU A 57 1.73 16.68 1.64
CA LEU A 57 1.35 17.97 1.06
C LEU A 57 0.19 18.62 1.83
N GLY A 58 -0.77 17.83 2.33
CA GLY A 58 -1.86 18.28 3.19
C GLY A 58 -1.41 18.88 4.53
N GLY A 59 -0.17 18.59 4.95
CA GLY A 59 0.44 19.24 6.10
C GLY A 59 1.00 20.64 5.81
N PHE A 60 1.20 21.01 4.55
CA PHE A 60 1.68 22.34 4.12
C PHE A 60 0.59 23.19 3.47
N PHE A 61 -0.34 22.54 2.78
CA PHE A 61 -1.47 23.17 2.10
C PHE A 61 -2.77 22.62 2.69
N ASN A 62 -3.79 23.48 2.88
CA ASN A 62 -5.14 23.06 3.26
C ASN A 62 -5.83 22.35 2.08
N LEU A 63 -5.31 21.18 1.72
CA LEU A 63 -5.82 20.31 0.67
C LEU A 63 -7.07 19.57 1.17
N PRO A 64 -8.06 19.32 0.30
CA PRO A 64 -9.30 18.67 0.69
C PRO A 64 -9.02 17.26 1.20
N TYR A 65 -9.42 17.00 2.45
CA TYR A 65 -9.24 15.71 3.11
C TYR A 65 -10.00 14.57 2.41
N GLU A 66 -11.08 14.90 1.70
CA GLU A 66 -11.94 13.96 0.98
C GLU A 66 -11.16 13.06 0.01
N LEU A 67 -10.16 13.61 -0.69
CA LEU A 67 -9.37 12.84 -1.66
C LEU A 67 -8.50 11.78 -0.96
N SER A 68 -7.84 12.16 0.15
CA SER A 68 -7.06 11.22 0.96
C SER A 68 -7.95 10.15 1.59
N SER A 69 -9.13 10.55 2.07
CA SER A 69 -10.12 9.65 2.66
C SER A 69 -10.62 8.61 1.67
N ILE A 70 -10.95 9.01 0.43
CA ILE A 70 -11.39 8.10 -0.64
C ILE A 70 -10.27 7.11 -1.01
N ILE A 71 -9.03 7.59 -1.17
CA ILE A 71 -7.91 6.72 -1.55
C ILE A 71 -7.58 5.74 -0.42
N THR A 72 -7.56 6.21 0.83
CA THR A 72 -7.30 5.38 2.00
C THR A 72 -8.42 4.37 2.24
N GLY A 73 -9.68 4.78 2.08
CA GLY A 73 -10.84 3.90 2.15
C GLY A 73 -10.84 2.85 1.05
N GLY A 74 -10.50 3.24 -0.19
CA GLY A 74 -10.36 2.33 -1.32
C GLY A 74 -9.24 1.31 -1.13
N LEU A 75 -8.06 1.74 -0.66
CA LEU A 75 -6.95 0.84 -0.32
C LEU A 75 -7.33 -0.15 0.79
N SER A 76 -8.09 0.30 1.79
CA SER A 76 -8.59 -0.55 2.87
C SER A 76 -9.57 -1.61 2.35
N LEU A 77 -10.43 -1.25 1.40
CA LEU A 77 -11.35 -2.19 0.75
C LEU A 77 -10.59 -3.25 -0.08
N VAL A 78 -9.54 -2.84 -0.80
CA VAL A 78 -8.66 -3.75 -1.55
C VAL A 78 -7.95 -4.72 -0.60
N ALA A 79 -7.40 -4.22 0.51
CA ALA A 79 -6.76 -5.05 1.52
C ALA A 79 -7.73 -6.07 2.13
N LEU A 80 -8.97 -5.66 2.43
CA LEU A 80 -10.03 -6.57 2.88
C LEU A 80 -10.33 -7.65 1.84
N GLY A 81 -10.42 -7.29 0.56
CA GLY A 81 -10.59 -8.25 -0.53
C GLY A 81 -9.50 -9.32 -0.55
N TYR A 82 -8.23 -8.92 -0.39
CA TYR A 82 -7.10 -9.85 -0.29
C TYR A 82 -7.21 -10.78 0.93
N ILE A 83 -7.58 -10.26 2.10
CA ILE A 83 -7.77 -11.07 3.31
C ILE A 83 -8.84 -12.15 3.07
N VAL A 84 -9.97 -11.79 2.47
CA VAL A 84 -11.05 -12.74 2.16
C VAL A 84 -10.57 -13.85 1.23
N VAL A 85 -9.82 -13.50 0.17
CA VAL A 85 -9.26 -14.49 -0.77
C VAL A 85 -8.28 -15.43 -0.06
N ILE A 86 -7.39 -14.90 0.78
CA ILE A 86 -6.43 -15.70 1.55
C ILE A 86 -7.16 -16.67 2.47
N ILE A 87 -8.15 -16.19 3.25
CA ILE A 87 -8.95 -17.02 4.14
C ILE A 87 -9.66 -18.12 3.34
N TRP A 88 -10.26 -17.79 2.20
CA TRP A 88 -10.95 -18.74 1.33
C TRP A 88 -10.01 -19.84 0.81
N ASP A 89 -8.81 -19.48 0.39
CA ASP A 89 -7.79 -20.44 -0.06
C ASP A 89 -7.32 -21.34 1.08
N PHE A 90 -7.16 -20.81 2.30
CA PHE A 90 -6.88 -21.61 3.49
C PHE A 90 -8.00 -22.62 3.79
N TYR A 91 -9.27 -22.21 3.69
CA TYR A 91 -10.42 -23.11 3.87
C TYR A 91 -10.43 -24.23 2.82
N LYS A 92 -10.14 -23.91 1.56
CA LYS A 92 -10.02 -24.91 0.48
C LYS A 92 -8.90 -25.90 0.73
N GLN A 93 -7.72 -25.43 1.11
CA GLN A 93 -6.58 -26.30 1.42
C GLN A 93 -6.90 -27.24 2.59
N ARG A 94 -7.59 -26.75 3.63
CA ARG A 94 -8.01 -27.57 4.78
C ARG A 94 -8.98 -28.69 4.39
N LYS A 95 -9.91 -28.44 3.46
CA LYS A 95 -10.79 -29.49 2.90
C LYS A 95 -10.04 -30.52 2.06
N SER A 96 -9.00 -30.13 1.34
CA SER A 96 -8.20 -31.06 0.53
C SER A 96 -7.31 -31.98 1.38
N VAL A 97 -6.85 -31.52 2.54
CA VAL A 97 -6.02 -32.32 3.47
C VAL A 97 -6.86 -33.31 4.27
N ASN A 98 -8.12 -32.97 4.60
CA ASN A 98 -9.01 -33.82 5.39
C ASN A 98 -9.75 -34.91 4.58
N ASN A 99 -9.50 -34.99 3.27
CA ASN A 99 -10.06 -35.97 2.34
C ASN A 99 -9.02 -36.99 1.82
N LYS A 100 -7.84 -37.04 2.44
CA LYS A 100 -6.85 -38.13 2.28
C LYS A 100 -6.76 -38.91 3.58
#